data_AF-A0A315XNJ6-F1
#
_entry.id   AF-A0A315XNJ6-F1
#
_cell.length_a   1.000
_cell.length_b   1.000
_cell.length_c   1.000
_cell.angle_alpha   90.00
_cell.angle_beta   90.00
_cell.angle_gamma   90.00
#
_symmetry.space_group_name_H-M   'P 1'
#
loop_
_entity.id
_entity.type
_entity.pdbx_description
1 polymer ?
#
loop_
_entity_poly.entity_id
_entity_poly.type
_entity_poly.pdbx_seq_one_letter_code
_entity_poly.pdbx_strand_id
1 'polypeptide(L)'
;MSHKYIEKTKITSFDELSHIIQGKTDFCEDIRSKFIFRGIDNINYKLVPSSLRGNRLDDFVSEDFKVSLENSAETVINHNLIYNRNNRNISGGFGSSTINKYGRICEGEGINAYSPAEFQYLKEVNALMKFFENGDKVGLKIPTNQNIRDLFGHDENEKWHGFNWPEKEYFELISLAQHYGIPTRALDWSYDYKVSLYFAVKNIIKEGYLYNKKPEAGVLWAFNYKQLEIDNMDAKTPFAIKYYRPEYHSNPNLNAQKGLFTFIINKINDLTDKAFDEFIEELLCEGVIKLPENEKAFYKFEIPETAKPEILYDLYQEGYSEEHLFPGYAGVTQSIENKVKLDTLLQNQSKKDVVISLTNDAFDKIAKGEKKMIFTIFPFKGDVDKIFIYIAKIKRIVAYTRCEIYENTPVYFWDKFSKESGLSEEEFFKDLNCLKTIYALKIVDFKKIKQEIPLNDFEFKKDYYFLDEVPQLKSLVNRDFN
;
A
#
# COMPACT_ATOMS: atom_id res chain seq x y z
N MET A 1 -19.19 7.00 -12.24
CA MET A 1 -19.77 7.86 -11.18
C MET A 1 -18.71 8.89 -10.82
N SER A 2 -19.08 10.17 -10.62
CA SER A 2 -18.11 11.11 -10.06
C SER A 2 -17.94 10.80 -8.57
N HIS A 3 -16.70 10.66 -8.12
CA HIS A 3 -16.40 10.34 -6.72
C HIS A 3 -16.60 11.56 -5.82
N LYS A 4 -17.82 12.11 -5.75
CA LYS A 4 -18.11 13.38 -5.07
C LYS A 4 -17.76 13.33 -3.58
N TYR A 5 -17.91 12.15 -2.97
CA TYR A 5 -17.78 11.93 -1.53
C TYR A 5 -16.41 11.39 -1.10
N ILE A 6 -15.52 11.12 -2.07
CA ILE A 6 -14.14 10.67 -1.84
C ILE A 6 -13.18 11.72 -2.39
N GLU A 7 -12.45 12.39 -1.51
CA GLU A 7 -11.42 13.33 -1.91
C GLU A 7 -10.06 12.64 -2.03
N LYS A 8 -9.39 12.82 -3.17
CA LYS A 8 -8.11 12.19 -3.47
C LYS A 8 -7.01 13.23 -3.50
N THR A 9 -5.95 12.99 -2.74
CA THR A 9 -4.80 13.90 -2.65
C THR A 9 -3.52 13.10 -2.69
N LYS A 10 -2.58 13.50 -3.56
CA LYS A 10 -1.25 12.92 -3.61
C LYS A 10 -0.36 13.60 -2.58
N ILE A 11 0.36 12.83 -1.79
CA ILE A 11 1.22 13.31 -0.71
C ILE A 11 2.67 13.01 -1.02
N THR A 12 3.55 13.98 -0.86
CA THR A 12 4.98 13.85 -1.15
C THR A 12 5.87 13.82 0.09
N SER A 13 5.38 14.24 1.25
CA SER A 13 6.12 14.23 2.52
C SER A 13 5.21 14.02 3.73
N PHE A 14 5.81 13.66 4.87
CA PHE A 14 5.10 13.51 6.14
C PHE A 14 4.52 14.85 6.62
N ASP A 15 5.29 15.94 6.50
CA ASP A 15 4.88 17.29 6.92
C ASP A 15 3.67 17.80 6.14
N GLU A 16 3.64 17.58 4.82
CA GLU A 16 2.50 17.93 3.97
C GLU A 16 1.22 17.23 4.46
N LEU A 17 1.29 15.91 4.68
CA LEU A 17 0.17 15.13 5.20
C LEU A 17 -0.25 15.60 6.59
N SER A 18 0.72 15.83 7.47
CA SER A 18 0.51 16.29 8.84
C SER A 18 -0.23 17.63 8.86
N HIS A 19 0.16 18.58 8.00
CA HIS A 19 -0.51 19.87 7.87
C HIS A 19 -1.95 19.74 7.35
N ILE A 20 -2.19 18.89 6.36
CA ILE A 20 -3.54 18.62 5.83
C ILE A 20 -4.43 18.00 6.92
N ILE A 21 -3.95 16.96 7.59
CA ILE A 21 -4.72 16.25 8.62
C ILE A 21 -5.01 17.15 9.83
N GLN A 22 -4.07 17.99 10.23
CA GLN A 22 -4.21 18.87 11.41
C GLN A 22 -4.93 20.18 11.11
N GLY A 23 -5.36 20.42 9.87
CA GLY A 23 -6.04 21.66 9.52
C GLY A 23 -5.12 22.90 9.62
N LYS A 24 -3.82 22.72 9.41
CA LYS A 24 -2.82 23.81 9.45
C LYS A 24 -2.64 24.49 8.09
N THR A 25 -3.46 24.13 7.11
CA THR A 25 -3.62 24.85 5.85
C THR A 25 -4.81 25.80 5.96
N ASP A 26 -4.81 26.90 5.19
CA ASP A 26 -5.77 28.02 5.32
C ASP A 26 -7.28 27.65 5.20
N PHE A 27 -7.62 26.37 4.97
CA PHE A 27 -8.97 25.91 4.64
C PHE A 27 -9.38 24.53 5.19
N CYS A 28 -8.68 23.93 6.17
CA CYS A 28 -9.09 22.62 6.73
C CYS A 28 -9.27 22.65 8.25
N GLU A 29 -10.35 22.02 8.73
CA GLU A 29 -10.53 21.66 10.15
C GLU A 29 -9.62 20.47 10.49
N ASP A 30 -9.19 20.32 11.75
CA ASP A 30 -8.47 19.12 12.20
C ASP A 30 -9.36 17.88 12.07
N ILE A 31 -9.10 17.07 11.05
CA ILE A 31 -9.97 15.95 10.69
C ILE A 31 -9.83 14.77 11.67
N ARG A 32 -8.79 14.72 12.52
CA ARG A 32 -8.58 13.63 13.49
C ARG A 32 -9.71 13.50 14.50
N SER A 33 -10.47 14.57 14.70
CA SER A 33 -11.62 14.57 15.60
C SER A 33 -12.84 13.83 15.02
N LYS A 34 -12.93 13.67 13.69
CA LYS A 34 -14.08 13.10 12.97
C LYS A 34 -13.73 11.82 12.20
N PHE A 35 -12.46 11.63 11.85
CA PHE A 35 -12.01 10.58 10.96
C PHE A 35 -11.20 9.48 11.67
N ILE A 36 -11.31 8.26 11.15
CA ILE A 36 -10.44 7.11 11.48
C ILE A 36 -9.65 6.68 10.25
N PHE A 37 -8.50 6.06 10.45
CA PHE A 37 -7.50 5.92 9.41
C PHE A 37 -7.14 4.47 9.13
N ARG A 38 -6.84 4.16 7.86
CA ARG A 38 -6.36 2.85 7.43
C ARG A 38 -5.31 3.00 6.35
N GLY A 39 -4.10 2.51 6.62
CA GLY A 39 -2.99 2.58 5.67
C GLY A 39 -2.63 1.23 5.09
N ILE A 40 -2.35 1.23 3.79
CA ILE A 40 -2.20 0.02 2.97
C ILE A 40 -1.10 0.24 1.95
N ASP A 41 -0.28 -0.79 1.74
CA ASP A 41 0.90 -0.74 0.89
C ASP A 41 0.63 -0.84 -0.62
N ASN A 42 -0.64 -0.74 -1.03
CA ASN A 42 -1.09 -0.80 -2.42
C ASN A 42 -2.17 0.27 -2.70
N ILE A 43 -1.88 1.20 -3.61
CA ILE A 43 -2.73 2.33 -3.99
C ILE A 43 -4.06 1.94 -4.65
N ASN A 44 -4.10 0.77 -5.30
CA ASN A 44 -5.29 0.24 -5.98
C ASN A 44 -6.20 -0.52 -5.02
N TYR A 45 -5.80 -0.62 -3.75
CA TYR A 45 -6.60 -1.28 -2.74
C TYR A 45 -7.91 -0.52 -2.50
N LYS A 46 -9.03 -1.23 -2.67
CA LYS A 46 -10.38 -0.83 -2.26
C LYS A 46 -10.67 -1.34 -0.86
N LEU A 47 -11.52 -0.68 -0.06
CA LEU A 47 -11.81 -1.03 1.33
C LEU A 47 -12.67 -2.30 1.45
N VAL A 48 -12.16 -3.43 0.94
CA VAL A 48 -12.81 -4.74 0.94
C VAL A 48 -12.44 -5.47 2.23
N PRO A 49 -13.41 -5.93 3.02
CA PRO A 49 -13.17 -6.78 4.19
C PRO A 49 -12.36 -8.04 3.85
N SER A 50 -11.59 -8.54 4.81
CA SER A 50 -10.61 -9.61 4.54
C SER A 50 -11.23 -10.94 4.10
N SER A 51 -12.43 -11.27 4.58
CA SER A 51 -13.21 -12.46 4.17
C SER A 51 -13.74 -12.38 2.73
N LEU A 52 -13.93 -11.17 2.20
CA LEU A 52 -14.43 -10.96 0.84
C LEU A 52 -13.30 -10.87 -0.20
N ARG A 53 -12.03 -11.00 0.22
CA ARG A 53 -10.88 -10.95 -0.69
C ARG A 53 -10.58 -12.33 -1.28
N GLY A 54 -11.19 -12.61 -2.43
CA GLY A 54 -10.95 -13.84 -3.17
C GLY A 54 -11.26 -15.09 -2.32
N ASN A 55 -10.30 -16.01 -2.26
CA ASN A 55 -10.47 -17.32 -1.62
C ASN A 55 -9.75 -17.45 -0.27
N ARG A 56 -9.41 -16.32 0.40
CA ARG A 56 -8.61 -16.37 1.64
C ARG A 56 -9.22 -17.21 2.75
N LEU A 57 -10.54 -17.31 2.81
CA LEU A 57 -11.23 -18.16 3.79
C LEU A 57 -11.04 -19.66 3.53
N ASP A 58 -10.71 -20.08 2.30
CA ASP A 58 -10.55 -21.49 1.95
C ASP A 58 -9.37 -22.14 2.68
N ASP A 59 -8.40 -21.34 3.14
CA ASP A 59 -7.25 -21.76 3.96
C ASP A 59 -7.63 -21.99 5.44
N PHE A 60 -8.76 -21.44 5.90
CA PHE A 60 -9.25 -21.53 7.28
C PHE A 60 -10.42 -22.50 7.44
N VAL A 61 -10.97 -22.98 6.32
CA VAL A 61 -12.07 -23.93 6.27
C VAL A 61 -11.55 -25.29 5.77
N SER A 62 -11.88 -26.35 6.49
CA SER A 62 -11.39 -27.70 6.21
C SER A 62 -12.15 -28.38 5.07
N GLU A 63 -11.59 -29.46 4.54
CA GLU A 63 -12.18 -30.20 3.39
C GLU A 63 -13.48 -30.94 3.73
N ASP A 64 -13.73 -31.23 5.01
CA ASP A 64 -14.99 -31.79 5.52
C ASP A 64 -16.09 -30.74 5.69
N PHE A 65 -15.82 -29.45 5.45
CA PHE A 65 -16.86 -28.43 5.39
C PHE A 65 -17.88 -28.78 4.29
N LYS A 66 -19.10 -29.01 4.73
CA LYS A 66 -20.27 -29.29 3.90
C LYS A 66 -21.40 -28.39 4.37
N VAL A 67 -22.08 -27.75 3.43
CA VAL A 67 -23.31 -27.02 3.73
C VAL A 67 -24.43 -27.57 2.85
N SER A 68 -25.54 -27.94 3.50
CA SER A 68 -26.79 -28.27 2.85
C SER A 68 -27.62 -27.00 2.74
N LEU A 69 -28.03 -26.66 1.52
CA LEU A 69 -28.83 -25.46 1.28
C LEU A 69 -30.21 -25.89 0.75
N GLU A 70 -31.26 -25.46 1.44
CA GLU A 70 -32.64 -25.51 0.95
C GLU A 70 -33.00 -24.16 0.37
N ASN A 71 -33.32 -24.11 -0.93
CA ASN A 71 -33.71 -22.86 -1.59
C ASN A 71 -35.08 -22.97 -2.22
N SER A 72 -35.92 -21.96 -1.94
CA SER A 72 -37.17 -21.75 -2.68
C SER A 72 -36.87 -21.15 -4.05
N ALA A 73 -37.68 -21.48 -5.06
CA ALA A 73 -37.57 -20.90 -6.40
C ALA A 73 -37.64 -19.36 -6.40
N GLU A 74 -38.34 -18.78 -5.43
CA GLU A 74 -38.51 -17.34 -5.25
C GLU A 74 -37.22 -16.65 -4.77
N THR A 75 -36.48 -17.26 -3.84
CA THR A 75 -35.15 -16.76 -3.39
C THR A 75 -34.14 -16.77 -4.53
N VAL A 76 -34.15 -17.82 -5.36
CA VAL A 76 -33.26 -17.96 -6.53
C VAL A 76 -33.50 -16.87 -7.56
N ILE A 77 -34.78 -16.54 -7.82
CA ILE A 77 -35.21 -15.52 -8.78
C ILE A 77 -34.90 -14.11 -8.27
N ASN A 78 -35.24 -13.80 -7.01
CA ASN A 78 -35.10 -12.45 -6.46
C ASN A 78 -33.65 -11.98 -6.33
N HIS A 79 -32.71 -12.90 -6.16
CA HIS A 79 -31.29 -12.59 -5.95
C HIS A 79 -30.42 -12.88 -7.20
N ASN A 80 -31.02 -13.15 -8.37
CA ASN A 80 -30.29 -13.47 -9.62
C ASN A 80 -29.27 -14.63 -9.49
N LEU A 81 -29.55 -15.62 -8.62
CA LEU A 81 -28.57 -16.65 -8.22
C LEU A 81 -28.48 -17.85 -9.19
N ILE A 82 -28.67 -17.62 -10.48
CA ILE A 82 -28.65 -18.66 -11.51
C ILE A 82 -27.20 -18.98 -11.89
N TYR A 83 -26.60 -20.01 -11.27
CA TYR A 83 -25.37 -20.60 -11.78
C TYR A 83 -25.64 -22.01 -12.32
N ASN A 84 -25.87 -22.11 -13.63
CA ASN A 84 -25.67 -23.34 -14.39
C ASN A 84 -24.59 -23.07 -15.43
N ARG A 85 -23.69 -24.04 -15.66
CA ARG A 85 -22.67 -24.05 -16.73
C ARG A 85 -23.20 -23.63 -18.11
N ASN A 86 -24.51 -23.67 -18.35
CA ASN A 86 -25.14 -23.45 -19.67
C ASN A 86 -26.27 -22.39 -19.72
N ASN A 87 -26.46 -21.54 -18.71
CA ASN A 87 -27.36 -20.37 -18.79
C ASN A 87 -28.81 -20.66 -19.31
N ARG A 88 -29.44 -21.77 -18.89
CA ARG A 88 -30.83 -22.12 -19.26
C ARG A 88 -31.80 -21.83 -18.11
N ASN A 89 -32.97 -21.28 -18.47
CA ASN A 89 -34.14 -21.14 -17.59
C ASN A 89 -34.60 -22.53 -17.10
N ILE A 90 -34.81 -22.69 -15.79
CA ILE A 90 -35.32 -23.93 -15.20
C ILE A 90 -36.62 -23.63 -14.48
N SER A 91 -37.69 -24.29 -14.91
CA SER A 91 -38.99 -24.34 -14.26
C SER A 91 -38.97 -25.35 -13.11
N GLY A 92 -39.11 -24.86 -11.87
CA GLY A 92 -39.72 -25.54 -10.72
C GLY A 92 -39.10 -26.84 -10.20
N GLY A 93 -38.48 -26.77 -9.02
CA GLY A 93 -38.24 -27.93 -8.15
C GLY A 93 -37.46 -27.56 -6.88
N PHE A 94 -37.97 -27.96 -5.71
CA PHE A 94 -37.20 -27.99 -4.46
C PHE A 94 -36.21 -29.15 -4.53
N GLY A 95 -34.92 -28.86 -4.44
CA GLY A 95 -33.90 -29.89 -4.34
C GLY A 95 -32.83 -29.44 -3.35
N SER A 96 -32.49 -30.31 -2.39
CA SER A 96 -31.38 -30.10 -1.49
C SER A 96 -30.09 -30.57 -2.17
N SER A 97 -29.08 -29.70 -2.20
CA SER A 97 -27.75 -30.04 -2.67
C SER A 97 -26.74 -29.69 -1.59
N THR A 98 -25.78 -30.58 -1.38
CA THR A 98 -24.67 -30.39 -0.45
C THR A 98 -23.46 -29.93 -1.24
N ILE A 99 -22.89 -28.79 -0.86
CA ILE A 99 -21.69 -28.23 -1.47
C ILE A 99 -20.50 -28.25 -0.52
N ASN A 100 -19.29 -28.39 -1.08
CA ASN A 100 -18.06 -28.20 -0.32
C ASN A 100 -17.61 -26.73 -0.26
N LYS A 101 -16.49 -26.47 0.41
CA LYS A 101 -15.93 -25.11 0.58
C LYS A 101 -15.56 -24.38 -0.72
N TYR A 102 -15.43 -25.11 -1.83
CA TYR A 102 -15.18 -24.56 -3.16
C TYR A 102 -16.47 -24.28 -3.95
N GLY A 103 -17.64 -24.47 -3.33
CA GLY A 103 -18.94 -24.32 -3.97
C GLY A 103 -19.29 -25.45 -4.94
N ARG A 104 -18.57 -26.57 -4.91
CA ARG A 104 -18.81 -27.72 -5.80
C ARG A 104 -19.81 -28.67 -5.14
N ILE A 105 -20.77 -29.15 -5.93
CA ILE A 105 -21.75 -30.16 -5.50
C ILE A 105 -21.01 -31.46 -5.15
N CYS A 106 -21.29 -32.00 -3.97
CA CYS A 106 -20.80 -33.30 -3.52
C CYS A 106 -21.93 -34.33 -3.48
N GLU A 107 -23.14 -33.93 -3.11
CA GLU A 107 -24.31 -34.82 -2.95
C GLU A 107 -25.59 -34.05 -3.35
N GLY A 108 -26.59 -34.74 -3.93
CA GLY A 108 -27.89 -34.17 -4.34
C GLY A 108 -28.03 -33.88 -5.86
N GLU A 109 -29.27 -33.78 -6.32
CA GLU A 109 -29.63 -33.45 -7.72
C GLU A 109 -30.29 -32.06 -7.86
N GLY A 110 -30.31 -31.26 -6.78
CA GLY A 110 -30.97 -29.96 -6.70
C GLY A 110 -30.15 -28.79 -7.27
N ILE A 111 -30.80 -27.64 -7.48
CA ILE A 111 -30.17 -26.40 -7.93
C ILE A 111 -29.60 -25.65 -6.73
N ASN A 112 -28.34 -25.21 -6.81
CA ASN A 112 -27.74 -24.32 -5.81
C ASN A 112 -28.07 -22.86 -6.12
N ALA A 113 -28.51 -22.12 -5.12
CA ALA A 113 -28.67 -20.67 -5.21
C ALA A 113 -28.21 -20.04 -3.89
N TYR A 114 -27.08 -19.36 -3.93
CA TYR A 114 -26.60 -18.52 -2.84
C TYR A 114 -25.84 -17.35 -3.44
N SER A 115 -25.90 -16.19 -2.80
CA SER A 115 -25.05 -15.08 -3.20
C SER A 115 -23.59 -15.36 -2.81
N PRO A 116 -22.60 -14.87 -3.58
CA PRO A 116 -21.19 -14.97 -3.17
C PRO A 116 -20.95 -14.46 -1.74
N ALA A 117 -21.69 -13.43 -1.30
CA ALA A 117 -21.60 -12.86 0.04
C ALA A 117 -22.12 -13.81 1.13
N GLU A 118 -23.23 -14.51 0.90
CA GLU A 118 -23.76 -15.53 1.81
C GLU A 118 -22.80 -16.71 1.96
N PHE A 119 -22.22 -17.17 0.86
CA PHE A 119 -21.27 -18.29 0.91
C PHE A 119 -19.98 -17.96 1.64
N GLN A 120 -19.45 -16.75 1.45
CA GLN A 120 -18.31 -16.27 2.23
C GLN A 120 -18.67 -16.11 3.71
N TYR A 121 -19.90 -15.69 4.04
CA TYR A 121 -20.39 -15.65 5.42
C TYR A 121 -20.40 -17.04 6.07
N LEU A 122 -20.92 -18.07 5.40
CA LEU A 122 -20.93 -19.43 5.95
C LEU A 122 -19.52 -19.95 6.26
N LYS A 123 -18.56 -19.67 5.37
CA LYS A 123 -17.14 -19.98 5.58
C LYS A 123 -16.53 -19.18 6.74
N GLU A 124 -16.84 -17.89 6.83
CA GLU A 124 -16.40 -17.02 7.92
C GLU A 124 -16.90 -17.53 9.27
N VAL A 125 -18.19 -17.84 9.39
CA VAL A 125 -18.78 -18.43 10.60
C VAL A 125 -18.05 -19.71 10.94
N ASN A 126 -17.92 -20.66 10.01
CA ASN A 126 -17.20 -21.91 10.29
C ASN A 126 -15.78 -21.67 10.83
N ALA A 127 -15.02 -20.75 10.24
CA ALA A 127 -13.68 -20.40 10.70
C ALA A 127 -13.69 -19.77 12.10
N LEU A 128 -14.62 -18.86 12.38
CA LEU A 128 -14.80 -18.23 13.69
C LEU A 128 -15.17 -19.26 14.77
N MET A 129 -16.05 -20.21 14.43
CA MET A 129 -16.48 -21.26 15.35
C MET A 129 -15.32 -22.19 15.69
N LYS A 130 -14.52 -22.59 14.70
CA LYS A 130 -13.31 -23.39 14.94
C LYS A 130 -12.26 -22.66 15.76
N PHE A 131 -12.09 -21.35 15.55
CA PHE A 131 -11.23 -20.53 16.37
C PHE A 131 -11.69 -20.49 17.83
N PHE A 132 -12.99 -20.29 18.03
CA PHE A 132 -13.59 -20.31 19.35
C PHE A 132 -13.37 -21.66 20.04
N GLU A 133 -13.78 -22.76 19.40
CA GLU A 133 -13.68 -24.09 19.98
C GLU A 133 -12.24 -24.48 20.31
N ASN A 134 -11.32 -24.23 19.39
CA ASN A 134 -9.92 -24.61 19.61
C ASN A 134 -9.29 -23.76 20.71
N GLY A 135 -9.59 -22.46 20.76
CA GLY A 135 -9.13 -21.58 21.83
C GLY A 135 -9.70 -21.99 23.19
N ASP A 136 -10.99 -22.33 23.26
CA ASP A 136 -11.64 -22.78 24.50
C ASP A 136 -11.07 -24.13 24.97
N LYS A 137 -10.87 -25.08 24.04
CA LYS A 137 -10.25 -26.40 24.32
C LYS A 137 -8.84 -26.29 24.91
N VAL A 138 -8.05 -25.30 24.51
CA VAL A 138 -6.71 -25.07 25.07
C VAL A 138 -6.71 -24.12 26.29
N GLY A 139 -7.88 -23.71 26.77
CA GLY A 139 -8.04 -22.87 27.95
C GLY A 139 -7.71 -21.39 27.74
N LEU A 140 -7.72 -20.89 26.49
CA LEU A 140 -7.57 -19.47 26.24
C LEU A 140 -8.84 -18.73 26.66
N LYS A 141 -8.67 -17.58 27.33
CA LYS A 141 -9.78 -16.70 27.66
C LYS A 141 -10.29 -16.06 26.38
N ILE A 142 -11.43 -16.54 25.88
CA ILE A 142 -12.14 -15.90 24.78
C ILE A 142 -13.23 -15.01 25.36
N PRO A 143 -13.24 -13.72 25.03
CA PRO A 143 -14.29 -12.83 25.48
C PRO A 143 -15.59 -13.17 24.74
N THR A 144 -16.44 -13.95 25.39
CA THR A 144 -17.77 -14.30 24.90
C THR A 144 -18.78 -14.24 26.04
N ASN A 145 -20.05 -14.06 25.69
CA ASN A 145 -21.15 -14.29 26.61
C ASN A 145 -21.59 -15.76 26.56
N GLN A 146 -22.35 -16.19 27.58
CA GLN A 146 -22.92 -17.54 27.61
C GLN A 146 -23.83 -17.79 26.41
N ASN A 147 -24.49 -16.76 25.86
CA ASN A 147 -25.35 -16.88 24.69
C ASN A 147 -24.58 -17.37 23.45
N ILE A 148 -23.38 -16.86 23.19
CA ILE A 148 -22.53 -17.38 22.10
C ILE A 148 -22.27 -18.86 22.36
N ARG A 149 -21.88 -19.25 23.59
CA ARG A 149 -21.67 -20.65 24.03
C ARG A 149 -22.90 -21.54 23.80
N ASP A 150 -24.09 -21.01 24.05
CA ASP A 150 -25.36 -21.73 23.91
C ASP A 150 -25.82 -21.82 22.45
N LEU A 151 -25.48 -20.84 21.61
CA LEU A 151 -25.67 -20.87 20.15
C LEU A 151 -24.86 -21.99 19.48
N PHE A 152 -23.72 -22.41 20.04
CA PHE A 152 -22.97 -23.60 19.54
C PHE A 152 -23.67 -24.93 19.85
N GLY A 153 -24.66 -24.96 20.74
CA GLY A 153 -25.35 -26.20 21.15
C GLY A 153 -26.59 -26.54 20.32
N HIS A 154 -27.02 -25.66 19.41
CA HIS A 154 -28.25 -25.82 18.63
C HIS A 154 -27.96 -26.01 17.14
N ASP A 155 -28.68 -26.97 16.55
CA ASP A 155 -28.54 -27.47 15.18
C ASP A 155 -28.44 -26.35 14.13
N GLU A 156 -27.44 -26.47 13.24
CA GLU A 156 -26.99 -25.47 12.26
C GLU A 156 -28.05 -25.16 11.19
N ASN A 157 -29.21 -25.83 11.17
CA ASN A 157 -30.13 -25.80 10.03
C ASN A 157 -31.44 -25.03 10.24
N GLU A 158 -31.89 -24.74 11.47
CA GLU A 158 -33.29 -24.31 11.69
C GLU A 158 -33.55 -22.81 11.94
N LYS A 159 -32.55 -21.93 12.11
CA LYS A 159 -32.80 -20.58 12.70
C LYS A 159 -32.21 -19.36 11.98
N TRP A 160 -31.75 -19.46 10.75
CA TRP A 160 -30.96 -18.36 10.14
C TRP A 160 -31.75 -17.35 9.31
N HIS A 161 -33.01 -17.65 8.97
CA HIS A 161 -33.84 -16.69 8.21
C HIS A 161 -34.25 -15.51 9.11
N GLY A 162 -33.77 -14.31 8.73
CA GLY A 162 -34.07 -13.05 9.43
C GLY A 162 -33.05 -12.64 10.49
N PHE A 163 -31.96 -13.39 10.67
CA PHE A 163 -30.86 -13.03 11.56
C PHE A 163 -30.00 -11.91 10.94
N ASN A 164 -29.53 -10.98 11.77
CA ASN A 164 -28.65 -9.90 11.37
C ASN A 164 -27.20 -10.29 11.63
N TRP A 165 -26.32 -10.19 10.64
CA TRP A 165 -24.90 -10.49 10.82
C TRP A 165 -24.00 -9.27 10.63
N PRO A 166 -23.01 -9.03 11.52
CA PRO A 166 -22.87 -9.68 12.83
C PRO A 166 -23.76 -9.03 13.90
N GLU A 167 -24.27 -9.83 14.85
CA GLU A 167 -24.84 -9.29 16.08
C GLU A 167 -23.73 -8.75 17.00
N LYS A 168 -24.10 -7.85 17.93
CA LYS A 168 -23.15 -7.12 18.79
C LYS A 168 -22.31 -8.06 19.64
N GLU A 169 -22.88 -9.19 20.04
CA GLU A 169 -22.27 -10.25 20.82
C GLU A 169 -21.03 -10.82 20.12
N TYR A 170 -21.02 -10.88 18.79
CA TYR A 170 -19.92 -11.43 18.00
C TYR A 170 -18.78 -10.42 17.76
N PHE A 171 -18.95 -9.13 18.05
CA PHE A 171 -17.95 -8.11 17.70
C PHE A 171 -16.60 -8.38 18.34
N GLU A 172 -16.57 -8.79 19.61
CA GLU A 172 -15.33 -9.05 20.32
C GLU A 172 -14.62 -10.31 19.81
N LEU A 173 -15.38 -11.38 19.56
CA LEU A 173 -14.87 -12.62 18.95
C LEU A 173 -14.30 -12.35 17.55
N ILE A 174 -15.02 -11.62 16.71
CA ILE A 174 -14.58 -11.27 15.34
C ILE A 174 -13.30 -10.43 15.40
N SER A 175 -13.26 -9.44 16.28
CA SER A 175 -12.09 -8.57 16.46
C SER A 175 -10.86 -9.37 16.90
N LEU A 176 -11.04 -10.31 17.84
CA LEU A 176 -9.97 -11.18 18.32
C LEU A 176 -9.48 -12.13 17.23
N ALA A 177 -10.40 -12.81 16.53
CA ALA A 177 -10.09 -13.73 15.45
C ALA A 177 -9.31 -13.05 14.31
N GLN A 178 -9.77 -11.87 13.89
CA GLN A 178 -9.11 -11.07 12.86
C GLN A 178 -7.71 -10.62 13.27
N HIS A 179 -7.52 -10.26 14.54
CA HIS A 179 -6.20 -9.92 15.08
C HIS A 179 -5.18 -11.06 14.91
N TYR A 180 -5.64 -12.30 15.08
CA TYR A 180 -4.81 -13.50 14.88
C TYR A 180 -4.83 -14.05 13.44
N GLY A 181 -5.39 -13.30 12.49
CA GLY A 181 -5.25 -13.55 11.06
C GLY A 181 -6.43 -14.27 10.39
N ILE A 182 -7.51 -14.56 11.13
CA ILE A 182 -8.72 -15.13 10.52
C ILE A 182 -9.38 -14.07 9.64
N PRO A 183 -9.69 -14.36 8.37
CA PRO A 183 -10.40 -13.41 7.52
C PRO A 183 -11.83 -13.18 8.02
N THR A 184 -12.21 -11.93 8.22
CA THR A 184 -13.54 -11.52 8.65
C THR A 184 -14.10 -10.37 7.80
N ARG A 185 -15.41 -10.12 7.93
CA ARG A 185 -16.15 -9.01 7.30
C ARG A 185 -15.93 -7.68 8.02
N ALA A 186 -15.21 -7.65 9.13
CA ALA A 186 -14.88 -6.41 9.80
C ALA A 186 -13.71 -5.70 9.12
N LEU A 187 -13.77 -4.37 9.07
CA LEU A 187 -12.64 -3.54 8.63
C LEU A 187 -11.96 -2.93 9.84
N ASP A 188 -10.68 -3.22 9.99
CA ASP A 188 -9.80 -2.56 10.96
C ASP A 188 -9.42 -1.13 10.56
N TRP A 189 -9.40 -0.24 11.54
CA TRP A 189 -9.00 1.16 11.45
C TRP A 189 -8.18 1.55 12.68
N SER A 190 -7.55 2.72 12.64
CA SER A 190 -6.85 3.34 13.77
C SER A 190 -7.40 4.74 14.02
N TYR A 191 -7.50 5.15 15.29
CA TYR A 191 -7.69 6.56 15.63
C TYR A 191 -6.46 7.42 15.36
N ASP A 192 -5.29 6.81 15.27
CA ASP A 192 -4.01 7.48 15.04
C ASP A 192 -3.56 7.28 13.59
N TYR A 193 -3.56 8.36 12.82
CA TYR A 193 -3.16 8.35 11.41
C TYR A 193 -1.70 7.94 11.21
N LYS A 194 -0.81 8.17 12.17
CA LYS A 194 0.61 7.82 12.07
C LYS A 194 0.81 6.30 12.14
N VAL A 195 0.03 5.62 13.00
CA VAL A 195 -0.05 4.15 13.01
C VAL A 195 -0.46 3.63 11.64
N SER A 196 -1.54 4.17 11.07
CA SER A 196 -2.01 3.77 9.74
C SER A 196 -0.97 4.05 8.67
N LEU A 197 -0.36 5.24 8.68
CA LEU A 197 0.66 5.64 7.72
C LEU A 197 1.86 4.69 7.76
N TYR A 198 2.30 4.25 8.94
CA TYR A 198 3.33 3.22 9.08
C TYR A 198 2.97 1.95 8.28
N PHE A 199 1.74 1.44 8.40
CA PHE A 199 1.30 0.27 7.62
C PHE A 199 1.24 0.54 6.09
N ALA A 200 1.02 1.78 5.67
CA ALA A 200 1.01 2.14 4.25
C ALA A 200 2.41 2.18 3.61
N VAL A 201 3.46 2.42 4.41
CA VAL A 201 4.83 2.65 3.90
C VAL A 201 5.84 1.58 4.30
N LYS A 202 5.61 0.80 5.36
CA LYS A 202 6.59 -0.18 5.88
C LYS A 202 7.00 -1.27 4.89
N ASN A 203 6.27 -1.47 3.79
CA ASN A 203 6.59 -2.51 2.83
C ASN A 203 7.97 -2.32 2.19
N ILE A 204 8.50 -1.09 2.14
CA ILE A 204 9.81 -0.77 1.56
C ILE A 204 11.00 -1.49 2.23
N ILE A 205 10.86 -1.90 3.49
CA ILE A 205 11.94 -2.60 4.23
C ILE A 205 11.91 -4.13 4.02
N LYS A 206 10.93 -4.67 3.27
CA LYS A 206 10.90 -6.10 2.91
C LYS A 206 12.01 -6.39 1.89
N GLU A 207 12.69 -7.53 2.05
CA GLU A 207 13.93 -7.90 1.32
C GLU A 207 13.89 -7.71 -0.21
N GLY A 208 12.72 -7.85 -0.84
CA GLY A 208 12.55 -7.67 -2.28
C GLY A 208 12.76 -6.24 -2.80
N TYR A 209 12.56 -5.22 -1.97
CA TYR A 209 12.59 -3.81 -2.37
C TYR A 209 13.95 -3.14 -2.21
N LEU A 210 14.89 -3.79 -1.51
CA LEU A 210 16.27 -3.32 -1.38
C LEU A 210 17.10 -3.54 -2.65
N TYR A 211 16.73 -4.54 -3.48
CA TYR A 211 17.62 -5.01 -4.54
C TYR A 211 17.00 -5.09 -5.94
N ASN A 212 15.70 -5.41 -6.11
CA ASN A 212 15.20 -5.80 -7.44
C ASN A 212 13.75 -5.41 -7.80
N LYS A 213 12.95 -4.84 -6.88
CA LYS A 213 11.56 -4.41 -7.18
C LYS A 213 11.32 -2.98 -6.73
N LYS A 214 10.61 -2.20 -7.55
CA LYS A 214 10.05 -0.92 -7.12
C LYS A 214 8.85 -1.17 -6.19
N PRO A 215 8.78 -0.54 -5.00
CA PRO A 215 7.67 -0.73 -4.08
C PRO A 215 6.42 -0.04 -4.60
N GLU A 216 5.31 -0.77 -4.78
CA GLU A 216 4.04 -0.17 -5.20
C GLU A 216 3.69 1.05 -4.33
N ALA A 217 3.03 2.05 -4.93
CA ALA A 217 2.52 3.21 -4.21
C ALA A 217 1.56 2.76 -3.09
N GLY A 218 1.60 3.45 -1.96
CA GLY A 218 0.73 3.20 -0.81
C GLY A 218 -0.50 4.10 -0.82
N VAL A 219 -1.43 3.83 0.09
CA VAL A 219 -2.60 4.67 0.33
C VAL A 219 -2.88 4.77 1.83
N LEU A 220 -3.21 5.96 2.28
CA LEU A 220 -3.82 6.21 3.59
C LEU A 220 -5.27 6.66 3.38
N TRP A 221 -6.21 5.84 3.81
CA TRP A 221 -7.63 6.18 3.84
C TRP A 221 -7.98 6.85 5.16
N ALA A 222 -8.85 7.85 5.11
CA ALA A 222 -9.52 8.42 6.28
C ALA A 222 -11.05 8.32 6.07
N PHE A 223 -11.79 7.82 7.05
CA PHE A 223 -13.24 7.65 6.99
C PHE A 223 -13.97 8.47 8.07
N ASN A 224 -14.99 9.24 7.68
CA ASN A 224 -15.81 10.08 8.56
C ASN A 224 -16.80 9.25 9.39
N TYR A 225 -16.27 8.43 10.31
CA TYR A 225 -17.08 7.45 11.03
C TYR A 225 -18.15 8.06 11.95
N LYS A 226 -17.96 9.30 12.42
CA LYS A 226 -18.92 9.97 13.33
C LYS A 226 -20.22 10.38 12.63
N GLN A 227 -20.14 10.78 11.37
CA GLN A 227 -21.31 11.21 10.59
C GLN A 227 -22.00 10.05 9.86
N LEU A 228 -21.33 8.89 9.79
CA LEU A 228 -21.75 7.74 8.99
C LEU A 228 -22.02 6.50 9.85
N GLU A 229 -22.23 6.68 11.16
CA GLU A 229 -22.80 5.65 12.03
C GLU A 229 -24.32 5.58 11.82
N ILE A 230 -24.86 4.36 11.60
CA ILE A 230 -26.29 4.12 11.40
C ILE A 230 -26.71 3.03 12.36
N ASP A 231 -27.62 3.38 13.26
CA ASP A 231 -28.04 2.51 14.36
C ASP A 231 -29.32 1.74 14.07
N ASN A 232 -30.26 2.39 13.36
CA ASN A 232 -31.60 1.89 13.17
C ASN A 232 -31.75 1.28 11.79
N MET A 233 -32.13 0.00 11.76
CA MET A 233 -32.51 -0.68 10.53
C MET A 233 -34.00 -0.48 10.28
N ASP A 234 -34.36 -0.04 9.08
CA ASP A 234 -35.75 0.07 8.63
C ASP A 234 -35.90 -0.35 7.15
N ALA A 235 -37.08 -0.16 6.56
CA ALA A 235 -37.34 -0.56 5.18
C ALA A 235 -36.50 0.21 4.14
N LYS A 236 -36.05 1.43 4.44
CA LYS A 236 -35.18 2.25 3.58
C LYS A 236 -33.71 2.02 3.88
N THR A 237 -33.37 1.70 5.12
CA THR A 237 -32.02 1.32 5.55
C THR A 237 -32.05 -0.10 6.13
N PRO A 238 -32.09 -1.16 5.31
CA PRO A 238 -32.12 -2.55 5.78
C PRO A 238 -30.75 -3.02 6.32
N PHE A 239 -29.93 -2.08 6.78
CA PHE A 239 -28.57 -2.25 7.27
C PHE A 239 -28.26 -1.25 8.38
N ALA A 240 -27.29 -1.59 9.22
CA ALA A 240 -26.67 -0.68 10.18
C ALA A 240 -25.15 -0.61 9.91
N ILE A 241 -24.56 0.55 10.20
CA ILE A 241 -23.12 0.76 10.13
C ILE A 241 -22.67 1.07 11.53
N LYS A 242 -21.92 0.14 12.12
CA LYS A 242 -21.45 0.24 13.49
C LYS A 242 -19.94 0.26 13.54
N TYR A 243 -19.38 1.08 14.43
CA TYR A 243 -18.01 0.92 14.85
C TYR A 243 -17.97 0.26 16.24
N TYR A 244 -16.96 -0.55 16.44
CA TYR A 244 -16.69 -1.22 17.69
C TYR A 244 -15.27 -0.95 18.12
N ARG A 245 -15.12 -0.57 19.39
CA ARG A 245 -13.84 -0.38 20.03
C ARG A 245 -13.65 -1.53 21.02
N PRO A 246 -12.75 -2.48 20.74
CA PRO A 246 -12.46 -3.55 21.69
C PRO A 246 -11.73 -3.02 22.93
N GLU A 247 -11.76 -3.79 24.01
CA GLU A 247 -11.04 -3.44 25.22
C GLU A 247 -9.52 -3.45 25.01
N TYR A 248 -8.88 -2.30 25.13
CA TYR A 248 -7.42 -2.16 24.92
C TYR A 248 -6.58 -2.80 26.02
N HIS A 249 -7.15 -3.01 27.22
CA HIS A 249 -6.38 -3.49 28.36
C HIS A 249 -5.90 -4.94 28.18
N SER A 250 -6.74 -5.79 27.59
CA SER A 250 -6.45 -7.20 27.38
C SER A 250 -5.56 -7.47 26.15
N ASN A 251 -5.39 -6.49 25.26
CA ASN A 251 -4.60 -6.63 24.04
C ASN A 251 -3.60 -5.45 23.86
N PRO A 252 -2.33 -5.62 24.30
CA PRO A 252 -1.30 -4.58 24.17
C PRO A 252 -1.06 -4.11 22.73
N ASN A 253 -1.15 -5.00 21.74
CA ASN A 253 -0.98 -4.65 20.32
C ASN A 253 -2.12 -3.72 19.85
N LEU A 254 -3.37 -4.06 20.18
CA LEU A 254 -4.52 -3.24 19.84
C LEU A 254 -4.44 -1.85 20.50
N ASN A 255 -3.96 -1.79 21.74
CA ASN A 255 -3.73 -0.53 22.45
C ASN A 255 -2.67 0.33 21.77
N ALA A 256 -1.53 -0.28 21.43
CA ALA A 256 -0.44 0.40 20.72
C ALA A 256 -0.91 0.95 19.37
N GLN A 257 -1.72 0.16 18.65
CA GLN A 257 -2.22 0.51 17.32
C GLN A 257 -3.47 1.41 17.35
N LYS A 258 -4.03 1.71 18.53
CA LYS A 258 -5.28 2.48 18.70
C LYS A 258 -6.41 1.98 17.80
N GLY A 259 -6.51 0.65 17.70
CA GLY A 259 -7.34 -0.03 16.69
C GLY A 259 -8.84 -0.04 17.02
N LEU A 260 -9.66 0.02 15.99
CA LEU A 260 -11.10 -0.18 16.06
C LEU A 260 -11.62 -0.88 14.80
N PHE A 261 -12.87 -1.30 14.81
CA PHE A 261 -13.47 -2.04 13.71
C PHE A 261 -14.74 -1.36 13.22
N THR A 262 -15.02 -1.41 11.91
CA THR A 262 -16.33 -1.07 11.34
C THR A 262 -17.02 -2.33 10.81
N PHE A 263 -18.32 -2.41 11.06
CA PHE A 263 -19.20 -3.50 10.69
C PHE A 263 -20.39 -2.96 9.88
N ILE A 264 -20.70 -3.66 8.79
CA ILE A 264 -22.00 -3.55 8.12
C ILE A 264 -22.87 -4.68 8.66
N ILE A 265 -23.98 -4.34 9.30
CA ILE A 265 -24.92 -5.29 9.90
C ILE A 265 -26.16 -5.36 9.04
N ASN A 266 -26.37 -6.49 8.37
CA ASN A 266 -27.53 -6.70 7.49
C ASN A 266 -28.16 -8.06 7.79
N LYS A 267 -29.36 -8.28 7.28
CA LYS A 267 -29.88 -9.64 7.15
C LYS A 267 -28.94 -10.48 6.30
N ILE A 268 -28.81 -11.77 6.61
CA ILE A 268 -27.94 -12.70 5.87
C ILE A 268 -28.23 -12.69 4.36
N ASN A 269 -29.50 -12.58 3.98
CA ASN A 269 -29.91 -12.56 2.57
C ASN A 269 -29.55 -11.25 1.84
N ASP A 270 -29.27 -10.18 2.60
CA ASP A 270 -28.98 -8.83 2.09
C ASP A 270 -27.49 -8.46 2.27
N LEU A 271 -26.63 -9.48 2.43
CA LEU A 271 -25.19 -9.28 2.62
C LEU A 271 -24.53 -8.72 1.34
N THR A 272 -23.80 -7.63 1.48
CA THR A 272 -23.06 -7.01 0.38
C THR A 272 -21.66 -7.62 0.20
N ASP A 273 -21.19 -7.74 -1.04
CA ASP A 273 -19.80 -8.06 -1.40
C ASP A 273 -19.00 -6.84 -1.86
N LYS A 274 -19.63 -5.66 -1.86
CA LYS A 274 -19.02 -4.40 -2.30
C LYS A 274 -17.91 -3.96 -1.36
N ALA A 275 -16.96 -3.21 -1.90
CA ALA A 275 -15.99 -2.51 -1.07
C ALA A 275 -16.71 -1.47 -0.20
N PHE A 276 -16.23 -1.23 1.02
CA PHE A 276 -16.87 -0.33 1.96
C PHE A 276 -16.97 1.12 1.44
N ASP A 277 -15.94 1.61 0.75
CA ASP A 277 -15.96 2.91 0.09
C ASP A 277 -17.08 3.01 -0.97
N GLU A 278 -17.25 1.96 -1.77
CA GLU A 278 -18.29 1.91 -2.82
C GLU A 278 -19.69 1.81 -2.21
N PHE A 279 -19.85 0.99 -1.18
CA PHE A 279 -21.11 0.82 -0.46
C PHE A 279 -21.59 2.17 0.12
N ILE A 280 -20.71 2.90 0.81
CA ILE A 280 -21.05 4.21 1.39
C ILE A 280 -21.33 5.26 0.31
N GLU A 281 -20.53 5.28 -0.76
CA GLU A 281 -20.72 6.24 -1.86
C GLU A 281 -22.08 6.05 -2.55
N GLU A 282 -22.49 4.81 -2.77
CA GLU A 282 -23.81 4.48 -3.34
C GLU A 282 -24.95 5.03 -2.47
N LEU A 283 -24.92 4.75 -1.17
CA LEU A 283 -25.93 5.23 -0.22
C LEU A 283 -26.03 6.75 -0.19
N LEU A 284 -24.91 7.46 -0.31
CA LEU A 284 -24.86 8.93 -0.39
C LEU A 284 -25.37 9.46 -1.72
N CYS A 285 -25.13 8.76 -2.82
CA CYS A 285 -25.65 9.13 -4.15
C CYS A 285 -27.16 8.95 -4.23
N GLU A 286 -27.68 7.88 -3.64
CA GLU A 286 -29.11 7.57 -3.57
C GLU A 286 -29.85 8.41 -2.53
N GLY A 287 -29.13 9.14 -1.68
CA GLY A 287 -29.70 9.98 -0.62
C GLY A 287 -30.29 9.17 0.53
N VAL A 288 -29.94 7.88 0.63
CA VAL A 288 -30.28 7.00 1.77
C VAL A 288 -29.62 7.55 3.04
N ILE A 289 -28.38 8.01 2.91
CA ILE A 289 -27.65 8.72 3.96
C ILE A 289 -27.21 10.10 3.45
N LYS A 290 -26.99 11.04 4.37
CA LYS A 290 -26.65 12.43 4.05
C LYS A 290 -25.45 12.88 4.85
N LEU A 291 -24.59 13.65 4.20
CA LEU A 291 -23.50 14.37 4.84
C LEU A 291 -23.79 15.88 4.83
N PRO A 292 -23.26 16.64 5.81
CA PRO A 292 -23.28 18.09 5.76
C PRO A 292 -22.66 18.62 4.46
N GLU A 293 -23.08 19.83 4.06
CA GLU A 293 -22.53 20.49 2.88
C GLU A 293 -21.01 20.69 3.06
N ASN A 294 -20.25 20.37 2.01
CA ASN A 294 -18.77 20.37 1.97
C ASN A 294 -18.06 19.28 2.79
N GLU A 295 -18.75 18.40 3.51
CA GLU A 295 -18.10 17.25 4.13
C GLU A 295 -17.85 16.10 3.15
N LYS A 296 -16.78 15.35 3.41
CA LYS A 296 -16.41 14.14 2.68
C LYS A 296 -16.67 12.90 3.52
N ALA A 297 -17.05 11.81 2.85
CA ALA A 297 -17.14 10.50 3.49
C ALA A 297 -15.74 9.93 3.70
N PHE A 298 -14.88 10.10 2.68
CA PHE A 298 -13.51 9.60 2.70
C PHE A 298 -12.51 10.63 2.19
N TYR A 299 -11.31 10.59 2.76
CA TYR A 299 -10.10 11.08 2.13
C TYR A 299 -9.22 9.88 1.73
N LYS A 300 -8.64 9.95 0.53
CA LYS A 300 -7.69 8.96 0.00
C LYS A 300 -6.36 9.67 -0.29
N PHE A 301 -5.42 9.54 0.63
CA PHE A 301 -4.08 10.07 0.49
C PHE A 301 -3.19 9.08 -0.24
N GLU A 302 -2.80 9.40 -1.47
CA GLU A 302 -1.96 8.56 -2.32
C GLU A 302 -0.49 8.84 -2.04
N ILE A 303 0.26 7.80 -1.68
CA ILE A 303 1.65 7.89 -1.22
C ILE A 303 2.57 7.28 -2.27
N PRO A 304 3.30 8.10 -3.05
CA PRO A 304 4.22 7.62 -4.07
C PRO A 304 5.33 6.78 -3.47
N GLU A 305 5.81 5.83 -4.27
CA GLU A 305 6.91 4.92 -3.94
C GLU A 305 8.15 5.66 -3.43
N THR A 306 8.47 6.79 -4.07
CA THR A 306 9.65 7.60 -3.78
C THR A 306 9.58 8.32 -2.44
N ALA A 307 8.38 8.65 -1.96
CA ALA A 307 8.18 9.38 -0.70
C ALA A 307 8.19 8.46 0.53
N LYS A 308 7.99 7.15 0.34
CA LYS A 308 7.85 6.19 1.44
C LYS A 308 9.05 6.14 2.39
N PRO A 309 10.33 6.18 1.94
CA PRO A 309 11.46 6.07 2.85
C PRO A 309 11.60 7.26 3.78
N GLU A 310 11.47 8.49 3.27
CA GLU A 310 11.49 9.70 4.09
C GLU A 310 10.31 9.70 5.08
N ILE A 311 9.10 9.36 4.63
CA ILE A 311 7.92 9.26 5.51
C ILE A 311 8.14 8.22 6.63
N LEU A 312 8.69 7.04 6.31
CA LEU A 312 8.95 6.01 7.33
C LEU A 312 10.02 6.48 8.32
N TYR A 313 11.04 7.20 7.86
CA TYR A 313 12.06 7.78 8.72
C TYR A 313 11.47 8.80 9.69
N ASP A 314 10.64 9.72 9.22
CA ASP A 314 9.97 10.71 10.07
C ASP A 314 9.06 10.03 11.10
N LEU A 315 8.34 8.98 10.71
CA LEU A 315 7.56 8.15 11.63
C LEU A 315 8.43 7.53 12.72
N TYR A 316 9.61 7.00 12.39
CA TYR A 316 10.54 6.45 13.38
C TYR A 316 11.04 7.52 14.35
N GLN A 317 11.32 8.74 13.88
CA GLN A 317 11.71 9.87 14.74
C GLN A 317 10.58 10.26 15.71
N GLU A 318 9.34 10.15 15.25
CA GLU A 318 8.13 10.40 16.05
C GLU A 318 7.76 9.21 16.98
N GLY A 319 8.54 8.13 16.99
CA GLY A 319 8.34 6.95 17.83
C GLY A 319 7.36 5.90 17.27
N TYR A 320 6.97 6.01 16.01
CA TYR A 320 6.08 5.08 15.31
C TYR A 320 6.87 4.02 14.56
N SER A 321 7.43 3.09 15.32
CA SER A 321 8.23 1.97 14.85
C SER A 321 7.80 0.65 15.50
N GLU A 322 8.41 -0.46 15.09
CA GLU A 322 8.00 -1.81 15.48
C GLU A 322 8.00 -2.04 17.00
N GLU A 323 8.96 -1.45 17.73
CA GLU A 323 9.05 -1.56 19.18
C GLU A 323 7.87 -0.90 19.91
N HIS A 324 7.24 0.09 19.29
CA HIS A 324 6.04 0.74 19.81
C HIS A 324 4.77 0.01 19.35
N LEU A 325 4.69 -0.31 18.06
CA LEU A 325 3.46 -0.84 17.42
C LEU A 325 3.24 -2.34 17.66
N PHE A 326 4.29 -3.08 18.00
CA PHE A 326 4.26 -4.51 18.30
C PHE A 326 4.95 -4.77 19.65
N PRO A 327 4.30 -4.42 20.78
CA PRO A 327 4.87 -4.62 22.11
C PRO A 327 5.44 -6.02 22.35
N GLY A 328 6.70 -6.07 22.76
CA GLY A 328 7.44 -7.31 23.04
C GLY A 328 8.84 -7.29 22.44
N TYR A 329 9.67 -8.26 22.86
CA TYR A 329 11.06 -8.34 22.38
C TYR A 329 11.17 -8.54 20.87
N ALA A 330 10.21 -9.24 20.25
CA ALA A 330 10.16 -9.41 18.80
C ALA A 330 10.07 -8.06 18.05
N GLY A 331 9.23 -7.13 18.54
CA GLY A 331 9.12 -5.79 17.96
C GLY A 331 10.42 -4.98 18.10
N VAL A 332 11.09 -5.10 19.25
CA VAL A 332 12.41 -4.46 19.48
C VAL A 332 13.46 -4.98 18.50
N THR A 333 13.59 -6.30 18.35
CA THR A 333 14.54 -6.90 17.42
C THR A 333 14.23 -6.48 15.98
N GLN A 334 12.95 -6.50 15.59
CA GLN A 334 12.52 -6.12 14.24
C GLN A 334 12.83 -4.65 13.95
N SER A 335 12.65 -3.75 14.92
CA SER A 335 12.98 -2.33 14.79
C SER A 335 14.47 -2.10 14.55
N ILE A 336 15.34 -2.76 15.31
CA ILE A 336 16.80 -2.63 15.15
C ILE A 336 17.21 -3.03 13.73
N GLU A 337 16.69 -4.15 13.23
CA GLU A 337 16.97 -4.62 11.88
C GLU A 337 16.43 -3.67 10.81
N ASN A 338 15.18 -3.21 10.96
CA ASN A 338 14.52 -2.36 9.98
C ASN A 338 15.11 -0.95 9.93
N LYS A 339 15.63 -0.41 11.04
CA LYS A 339 16.37 0.86 11.06
C LYS A 339 17.61 0.81 10.16
N VAL A 340 18.40 -0.26 10.26
CA VAL A 340 19.59 -0.45 9.40
C VAL A 340 19.20 -0.52 7.91
N LYS A 341 18.10 -1.22 7.59
CA LYS A 341 17.57 -1.30 6.22
C LYS A 341 17.10 0.07 5.71
N LEU A 342 16.41 0.82 6.56
CA LEU A 342 15.92 2.16 6.23
C LEU A 342 17.07 3.15 5.99
N ASP A 343 18.08 3.15 6.86
CA ASP A 343 19.28 3.97 6.69
C ASP A 343 19.98 3.66 5.35
N THR A 344 20.07 2.37 5.00
CA THR A 344 20.63 1.93 3.72
C THR A 344 19.80 2.44 2.53
N LEU A 345 18.46 2.43 2.63
CA LEU A 345 17.57 2.98 1.61
C LEU A 345 17.75 4.49 1.43
N LEU A 346 17.79 5.23 2.53
CA LEU A 346 17.98 6.69 2.51
C LEU A 346 19.35 7.07 1.94
N GLN A 347 20.41 6.34 2.30
CA GLN A 347 21.74 6.52 1.70
C GLN A 347 21.72 6.26 0.19
N ASN A 348 21.01 5.21 -0.25
CA ASN A 348 20.87 4.89 -1.68
C ASN A 348 19.99 5.89 -2.46
N GLN A 349 19.06 6.57 -1.79
CA GLN A 349 18.22 7.64 -2.38
C GLN A 349 18.89 9.01 -2.37
N SER A 350 19.85 9.25 -1.48
CA SER A 350 20.62 10.49 -1.48
C SER A 350 21.30 10.68 -2.84
N LYS A 351 21.13 11.87 -3.42
CA LYS A 351 21.73 12.16 -4.72
C LYS A 351 23.23 11.97 -4.63
N LYS A 352 23.79 11.12 -5.50
CA LYS A 352 25.20 10.79 -5.48
C LYS A 352 25.98 11.83 -6.26
N ASP A 353 27.16 12.17 -5.75
CA ASP A 353 28.12 12.92 -6.54
C ASP A 353 29.02 11.96 -7.32
N VAL A 354 29.34 12.31 -8.57
CA VAL A 354 30.13 11.49 -9.49
C VAL A 354 31.34 12.28 -9.95
N VAL A 355 32.47 11.61 -10.15
CA VAL A 355 33.61 12.17 -10.89
C VAL A 355 33.75 11.45 -12.22
N ILE A 356 33.80 12.20 -13.31
CA ILE A 356 34.03 11.67 -14.67
C ILE A 356 35.35 12.19 -15.22
N SER A 357 36.03 11.38 -16.02
CA SER A 357 37.21 11.82 -16.77
C SER A 357 36.80 12.35 -18.14
N LEU A 358 37.25 13.56 -18.48
CA LEU A 358 37.10 14.15 -19.81
C LEU A 358 38.46 14.50 -20.43
N THR A 359 38.50 14.54 -21.76
CA THR A 359 39.62 15.10 -22.50
C THR A 359 39.62 16.64 -22.38
N ASN A 360 40.79 17.27 -22.54
CA ASN A 360 40.90 18.73 -22.55
C ASN A 360 40.01 19.37 -23.62
N ASP A 361 39.95 18.79 -24.83
CA ASP A 361 39.12 19.29 -25.92
C ASP A 361 37.62 19.27 -25.56
N ALA A 362 37.13 18.16 -24.98
CA ALA A 362 35.75 18.06 -24.54
C ALA A 362 35.45 19.08 -23.43
N PHE A 363 36.37 19.24 -22.48
CA PHE A 363 36.24 20.25 -21.42
C PHE A 363 36.19 21.67 -21.98
N ASP A 364 37.08 22.03 -22.89
CA ASP A 364 37.14 23.37 -23.48
C ASP A 364 35.86 23.70 -24.27
N LYS A 365 35.33 22.74 -25.02
CA LYS A 365 34.03 22.88 -25.72
C LYS A 365 32.87 23.07 -24.74
N ILE A 366 32.87 22.35 -23.61
CA ILE A 366 31.87 22.55 -22.55
C ILE A 366 32.00 23.94 -21.93
N ALA A 367 33.22 24.35 -21.57
CA ALA A 367 33.49 25.63 -20.94
C ALA A 367 33.11 26.83 -21.84
N LYS A 368 33.20 26.68 -23.16
CA LYS A 368 32.74 27.68 -24.14
C LYS A 368 31.24 27.60 -24.46
N GLY A 369 30.53 26.59 -23.96
CA GLY A 369 29.11 26.34 -24.25
C GLY A 369 28.83 25.72 -25.63
N GLU A 370 29.88 25.30 -26.34
CA GLU A 370 29.81 24.64 -27.66
C GLU A 370 29.36 23.18 -27.54
N LYS A 371 29.56 22.56 -26.37
CA LYS A 371 29.12 21.20 -26.03
C LYS A 371 28.22 21.24 -24.81
N LYS A 372 26.95 20.87 -24.96
CA LYS A 372 25.94 20.86 -23.88
C LYS A 372 25.57 19.45 -23.41
N MET A 373 26.07 18.44 -24.11
CA MET A 373 25.77 17.04 -23.86
C MET A 373 27.05 16.23 -23.67
N ILE A 374 27.08 15.37 -22.65
CA ILE A 374 28.10 14.35 -22.46
C ILE A 374 27.44 12.99 -22.68
N PHE A 375 28.02 12.16 -23.56
CA PHE A 375 27.50 10.82 -23.85
C PHE A 375 28.39 9.77 -23.20
N THR A 376 27.77 8.74 -22.65
CA THR A 376 28.48 7.67 -21.95
C THR A 376 27.73 6.36 -21.99
N ILE A 377 28.45 5.27 -21.79
CA ILE A 377 27.92 3.90 -21.75
C ILE A 377 27.69 3.40 -20.32
N PHE A 378 28.06 4.19 -19.30
CA PHE A 378 27.96 3.77 -17.90
C PHE A 378 26.55 3.97 -17.36
N PRO A 379 25.98 2.95 -16.68
CA PRO A 379 24.68 3.08 -16.07
C PRO A 379 24.74 3.98 -14.85
N PHE A 380 24.13 5.17 -14.94
CA PHE A 380 23.84 5.99 -13.76
C PHE A 380 22.74 5.31 -12.94
N LYS A 381 23.14 4.46 -12.00
CA LYS A 381 22.23 3.84 -11.04
C LYS A 381 21.93 4.82 -9.90
N GLY A 382 20.87 5.60 -10.05
CA GLY A 382 20.36 6.54 -9.03
C GLY A 382 20.37 8.00 -9.49
N ASP A 383 19.83 8.89 -8.65
CA ASP A 383 19.87 10.33 -8.90
C ASP A 383 21.27 10.89 -8.62
N VAL A 384 21.82 11.63 -9.56
CA VAL A 384 23.13 12.29 -9.43
C VAL A 384 22.91 13.77 -9.11
N ASP A 385 23.56 14.33 -8.08
CA ASP A 385 23.52 15.78 -7.82
C ASP A 385 24.59 16.48 -8.65
N LYS A 386 25.87 16.26 -8.35
CA LYS A 386 26.99 16.90 -9.06
C LYS A 386 27.84 15.88 -9.80
N ILE A 387 28.28 16.30 -10.98
CA ILE A 387 29.28 15.61 -11.79
C ILE A 387 30.54 16.48 -11.79
N PHE A 388 31.56 16.05 -11.06
CA PHE A 388 32.89 16.66 -11.07
C PHE A 388 33.68 16.20 -12.29
N ILE A 389 34.38 17.13 -12.93
CA ILE A 389 35.13 16.91 -14.16
C ILE A 389 36.61 16.82 -13.83
N TYR A 390 37.17 15.63 -14.02
CA TYR A 390 38.58 15.33 -13.91
C TYR A 390 39.25 15.35 -15.29
N ILE A 391 40.45 15.93 -15.37
CA ILE A 391 41.28 15.92 -16.58
C ILE A 391 42.53 15.08 -16.33
N ALA A 392 42.60 13.91 -16.96
CA ALA A 392 43.69 12.94 -16.78
C ALA A 392 45.08 13.50 -17.12
N LYS A 393 45.20 14.36 -18.14
CA LYS A 393 46.49 14.93 -18.59
C LYS A 393 47.16 15.79 -17.51
N ILE A 394 46.38 16.49 -16.70
CA ILE A 394 46.87 17.40 -15.65
C ILE A 394 46.61 16.84 -14.24
N LYS A 395 45.95 15.69 -14.14
CA LYS A 395 45.57 15.01 -12.89
C LYS A 395 44.83 15.90 -11.89
N ARG A 396 43.85 16.68 -12.38
CA ARG A 396 43.09 17.63 -11.55
C ARG A 396 41.59 17.56 -11.81
N ILE A 397 40.81 17.79 -10.76
CA ILE A 397 39.39 18.15 -10.89
C ILE A 397 39.32 19.67 -11.09
N VAL A 398 38.69 20.09 -12.18
CA VAL A 398 38.74 21.49 -12.65
C VAL A 398 37.38 22.18 -12.65
N ALA A 399 36.29 21.41 -12.65
CA ALA A 399 34.93 21.91 -12.74
C ALA A 399 33.96 20.91 -12.11
N TYR A 400 32.73 21.36 -11.91
CA TYR A 400 31.60 20.49 -11.66
C TYR A 400 30.38 20.99 -12.45
N THR A 401 29.45 20.07 -12.69
CA THR A 401 28.19 20.39 -13.35
C THR A 401 27.02 19.64 -12.74
N ARG A 402 25.82 20.21 -12.84
CA ARG A 402 24.57 19.47 -12.67
C ARG A 402 24.03 19.05 -14.03
N CYS A 403 23.43 17.86 -14.11
CA CYS A 403 22.93 17.31 -15.37
C CYS A 403 21.52 16.71 -15.25
N GLU A 404 20.74 16.84 -16.32
CA GLU A 404 19.61 15.95 -16.58
C GLU A 404 20.13 14.70 -17.30
N ILE A 405 19.76 13.51 -16.81
CA ILE A 405 20.26 12.23 -17.34
C ILE A 405 19.15 11.57 -18.16
N TYR A 406 19.48 11.18 -19.38
CA TYR A 406 18.58 10.49 -20.29
C TYR A 406 19.17 9.14 -20.69
N GLU A 407 18.32 8.12 -20.83
CA GLU A 407 18.69 6.78 -21.28
C GLU A 407 17.96 6.46 -22.59
N ASN A 408 18.70 6.15 -23.66
CA ASN A 408 18.12 5.80 -24.96
C ASN A 408 19.16 5.17 -25.91
N THR A 409 18.76 4.94 -27.17
CA THR A 409 19.65 4.46 -28.22
C THR A 409 20.58 5.58 -28.74
N PRO A 410 21.79 5.24 -29.24
CA PRO A 410 22.68 6.19 -29.91
C PRO A 410 21.99 6.96 -31.04
N VAL A 411 21.20 6.26 -31.87
CA VAL A 411 20.47 6.86 -33.00
C VAL A 411 19.47 7.92 -32.52
N TYR A 412 18.70 7.63 -31.47
CA TYR A 412 17.77 8.59 -30.88
C TYR A 412 18.50 9.86 -30.41
N PHE A 413 19.63 9.70 -29.73
CA PHE A 413 20.38 10.83 -29.22
C PHE A 413 21.05 11.64 -30.33
N TRP A 414 21.52 10.99 -31.39
CA TRP A 414 22.08 11.69 -32.53
C TRP A 414 21.01 12.55 -33.23
N ASP A 415 19.85 11.97 -33.52
CA ASP A 415 18.73 12.68 -34.16
C ASP A 415 18.29 13.91 -33.33
N LYS A 416 18.17 13.74 -32.01
CA LYS A 416 17.66 14.78 -31.12
C LYS A 416 18.70 15.82 -30.70
N PHE A 417 19.96 15.43 -30.53
CA PHE A 417 20.97 16.25 -29.84
C PHE A 417 22.28 16.44 -30.61
N SER A 418 22.38 16.00 -31.88
CA SER A 418 23.60 16.17 -32.70
C SER A 418 24.14 17.61 -32.70
N LYS A 419 23.26 18.61 -32.85
CA LYS A 419 23.63 20.04 -32.83
C LYS A 419 24.20 20.53 -31.50
N GLU A 420 23.86 19.87 -30.41
CA GLU A 420 24.29 20.22 -29.04
C GLU A 420 25.39 19.28 -28.52
N SER A 421 25.77 18.28 -29.33
CA SER A 421 26.72 17.23 -28.96
C SER A 421 28.17 17.70 -28.92
N GLY A 422 28.54 18.69 -29.73
CA GLY A 422 29.93 19.09 -29.94
C GLY A 422 30.83 18.01 -30.55
N LEU A 423 30.23 17.01 -31.23
CA LEU A 423 30.89 15.89 -31.90
C LEU A 423 30.46 15.82 -33.37
N SER A 424 31.33 15.30 -34.24
CA SER A 424 30.94 14.87 -35.58
C SER A 424 30.18 13.53 -35.54
N GLU A 425 29.46 13.20 -36.61
CA GLU A 425 28.73 11.92 -36.71
C GLU A 425 29.68 10.73 -36.60
N GLU A 426 30.83 10.81 -37.28
CA GLU A 426 31.87 9.80 -37.20
C GLU A 426 32.41 9.64 -35.78
N GLU A 427 32.67 10.75 -35.07
CA GLU A 427 33.15 10.73 -33.69
C GLU A 427 32.13 10.12 -32.73
N PHE A 428 30.85 10.45 -32.90
CA PHE A 428 29.77 9.95 -32.04
C PHE A 428 29.55 8.45 -32.24
N PHE A 429 29.50 7.98 -33.48
CA PHE A 429 29.19 6.58 -33.75
C PHE A 429 30.38 5.63 -33.68
N LYS A 430 31.62 6.12 -33.68
CA LYS A 430 32.86 5.32 -33.68
C LYS A 430 32.81 4.11 -32.74
N ASP A 431 32.39 4.34 -31.49
CA ASP A 431 32.33 3.31 -30.44
C ASP A 431 30.90 3.04 -29.93
N LEU A 432 29.89 3.74 -30.47
CA LEU A 432 28.51 3.68 -29.99
C LEU A 432 27.54 2.98 -30.94
N ASN A 433 27.88 2.80 -32.23
CA ASN A 433 26.93 2.38 -33.28
C ASN A 433 26.21 1.03 -33.01
N CYS A 434 26.86 0.10 -32.31
CA CYS A 434 26.32 -1.23 -32.04
C CYS A 434 25.65 -1.36 -30.66
N LEU A 435 25.58 -0.28 -29.88
CA LEU A 435 25.05 -0.33 -28.51
C LEU A 435 23.53 -0.16 -28.49
N LYS A 436 22.86 -1.03 -27.72
CA LYS A 436 21.41 -0.97 -27.54
C LYS A 436 20.97 0.24 -26.70
N THR A 437 21.82 0.67 -25.78
CA THR A 437 21.51 1.72 -24.81
C THR A 437 22.78 2.47 -24.43
N ILE A 438 22.68 3.80 -24.40
CA ILE A 438 23.68 4.72 -23.85
C ILE A 438 22.97 5.76 -22.98
N TYR A 439 23.75 6.60 -22.31
CA TYR A 439 23.28 7.69 -21.46
C TYR A 439 23.74 9.04 -22.00
N ALA A 440 22.85 10.02 -21.94
CA ALA A 440 23.12 11.40 -22.32
C ALA A 440 22.94 12.31 -21.10
N LEU A 441 24.01 13.00 -20.72
CA LEU A 441 24.05 13.96 -19.62
C LEU A 441 23.92 15.36 -20.21
N LYS A 442 22.74 15.95 -20.08
CA LYS A 442 22.50 17.33 -20.50
C LYS A 442 22.95 18.28 -19.40
N ILE A 443 23.90 19.13 -19.73
CA ILE A 443 24.51 20.10 -18.81
C ILE A 443 23.49 21.21 -18.51
N VAL A 444 23.18 21.41 -17.22
CA VAL A 444 22.22 22.42 -16.74
C VAL A 444 22.96 23.59 -16.09
N ASP A 445 23.94 23.31 -15.24
CA ASP A 445 24.70 24.32 -14.49
C ASP A 445 26.17 23.89 -14.45
N PHE A 446 27.02 24.54 -15.25
CA PHE A 446 28.45 24.28 -15.32
C PHE A 446 29.24 25.36 -14.57
N LYS A 447 30.13 24.93 -13.66
CA LYS A 447 30.96 25.82 -12.86
C LYS A 447 32.40 25.36 -12.83
N LYS A 448 33.31 26.25 -13.22
CA LYS A 448 34.75 26.06 -13.06
C LYS A 448 35.14 26.27 -11.60
N ILE A 449 35.96 25.39 -11.05
CA ILE A 449 36.42 25.48 -9.67
C ILE A 449 37.54 26.53 -9.60
N LYS A 450 37.49 27.41 -8.59
CA LYS A 450 38.50 28.48 -8.43
C LYS A 450 39.89 27.93 -8.11
N GLN A 451 39.95 26.89 -7.28
CA GLN A 451 41.17 26.20 -6.90
C GLN A 451 41.06 24.73 -7.34
N GLU A 452 41.75 24.38 -8.43
CA GLU A 452 41.71 23.04 -8.99
C GLU A 452 42.26 22.00 -8.01
N ILE A 453 41.55 20.89 -7.83
CA ILE A 453 41.86 19.86 -6.83
C ILE A 453 42.83 18.85 -7.45
N PRO A 454 44.08 18.73 -6.97
CA PRO A 454 45.03 17.75 -7.47
C PRO A 454 44.70 16.34 -7.00
N LEU A 455 44.73 15.39 -7.92
CA LEU A 455 44.57 13.95 -7.67
C LEU A 455 45.88 13.22 -8.01
N ASN A 456 47.00 13.72 -7.51
CA ASN A 456 48.33 13.20 -7.87
C ASN A 456 48.54 11.74 -7.49
N ASP A 457 47.97 11.34 -6.35
CA ASP A 457 48.12 10.01 -5.75
C ASP A 457 46.96 9.06 -6.11
N PHE A 458 45.98 9.53 -6.88
CA PHE A 458 44.83 8.72 -7.30
C PHE A 458 44.96 8.31 -8.77
N GLU A 459 45.03 7.01 -9.02
CA GLU A 459 45.08 6.46 -10.37
C GLU A 459 43.66 6.26 -10.92
N PHE A 460 43.25 7.10 -11.87
CA PHE A 460 41.91 7.08 -12.46
C PHE A 460 41.78 5.92 -13.48
N LYS A 461 41.49 4.71 -12.99
CA LYS A 461 41.46 3.45 -13.79
C LYS A 461 40.16 3.16 -14.56
N LYS A 462 39.11 3.91 -14.28
CA LYS A 462 37.77 3.78 -14.89
C LYS A 462 37.39 5.15 -15.44
N ASP A 463 36.41 5.24 -16.31
CA ASP A 463 35.96 6.53 -16.85
C ASP A 463 35.11 7.36 -15.86
N TYR A 464 34.64 6.73 -14.77
CA TYR A 464 33.92 7.40 -13.69
C TYR A 464 34.07 6.70 -12.32
N TYR A 465 33.78 7.45 -11.26
CA TYR A 465 33.61 6.95 -9.89
C TYR A 465 32.47 7.69 -9.19
N PHE A 466 31.60 6.98 -8.47
CA PHE A 466 30.75 7.61 -7.46
C PHE A 466 31.63 7.99 -6.27
N LEU A 467 31.50 9.23 -5.78
CA LEU A 467 32.33 9.74 -4.68
C LEU A 467 32.19 8.89 -3.42
N ASP A 468 30.98 8.43 -3.12
CA ASP A 468 30.69 7.61 -1.94
C ASP A 468 31.34 6.22 -2.00
N GLU A 469 31.67 5.72 -3.19
CA GLU A 469 32.35 4.42 -3.36
C GLU A 469 33.87 4.53 -3.16
N VAL A 470 34.42 5.75 -3.14
CA VAL A 470 35.87 6.00 -3.04
C VAL A 470 36.15 7.02 -1.93
N PRO A 471 36.30 6.57 -0.66
CA PRO A 471 36.45 7.46 0.49
C PRO A 471 37.58 8.50 0.36
N GLN A 472 38.70 8.10 -0.27
CA GLN A 472 39.83 8.99 -0.54
C GLN A 472 39.44 10.15 -1.46
N LEU A 473 38.66 9.87 -2.51
CA LEU A 473 38.19 10.86 -3.48
C LEU A 473 37.16 11.79 -2.83
N LYS A 474 36.24 11.24 -2.03
CA LYS A 474 35.24 12.00 -1.25
C LYS A 474 35.89 12.98 -0.28
N SER A 475 36.91 12.53 0.45
CA SER A 475 37.68 13.38 1.35
C SER A 475 38.34 14.56 0.62
N LEU A 476 38.95 14.32 -0.54
CA LEU A 476 39.66 15.35 -1.30
C LEU A 476 38.68 16.39 -1.87
N VAL A 477 37.55 15.95 -2.40
CA VAL A 477 36.52 16.85 -2.95
C VAL A 477 35.84 17.67 -1.84
N ASN A 478 35.50 17.06 -0.69
CA ASN A 478 34.82 17.77 0.40
C ASN A 478 35.71 18.79 1.14
N ARG A 479 37.03 18.59 1.15
CA ARG A 479 37.97 19.48 1.84
C ARG A 479 38.11 20.85 1.17
N ASP A 480 37.97 20.92 -0.14
CA ASP A 480 38.21 22.13 -0.94
C ASP A 480 36.91 22.80 -1.44
N PHE A 481 35.74 22.25 -1.11
CA PHE A 481 34.40 22.77 -1.50
C PHE A 481 33.56 23.35 -0.35
N ASN A 482 33.96 23.12 0.90
CA ASN A 482 33.48 23.83 2.09
C ASN A 482 34.45 24.96 2.42
#